data_AF-A0AA38PSI3-F1
#
_entry.id   AF-A0AA38PSI3-F1
#
_cell.length_a   1.000
_cell.length_b   1.000
_cell.length_c   1.000
_cell.angle_alpha   90.00
_cell.angle_beta   90.00
_cell.angle_gamma   90.00
#
_symmetry.space_group_name_H-M   'P 1'
#
loop_
_entity.id
_entity.type
_entity.pdbx_description
1 polymer ?
#
loop_
_entity_poly.entity_id
_entity_poly.type
_entity_poly.pdbx_seq_one_letter_code
_entity_poly.pdbx_strand_id
1 'polypeptide(L)'
;KRKQTSILFQLRSGHAPLNHHLHRLKKVGSPNCPHCDLTGRQTKETVKHLLLECPAYQRERFHLRRKIGQAARSLQQLLSEEKIIPHTLRFIRDTKRFQSTFGNILPD
;
A
#
# COMPACT_ATOMS: atom_id res chain seq x y z
N LYS A 1 7.52 12.99 -8.99
CA LYS A 1 6.38 13.92 -8.83
C LYS A 1 5.06 13.37 -9.38
N ARG A 2 4.80 13.32 -10.70
CA ARG A 2 3.48 12.87 -11.24
C ARG A 2 3.02 11.48 -10.77
N LYS A 3 3.91 10.48 -10.76
CA LYS A 3 3.60 9.11 -10.30
C LYS A 3 3.19 9.04 -8.82
N GLN A 4 3.88 9.80 -7.95
CA GLN A 4 3.59 9.88 -6.52
C GLN A 4 2.21 10.48 -6.23
N THR A 5 1.84 11.53 -6.95
CA THR A 5 0.51 12.14 -6.83
C THR A 5 -0.58 11.18 -7.31
N SER A 6 -0.36 10.49 -8.44
CA SER A 6 -1.31 9.51 -8.96
C SER A 6 -1.54 8.36 -8.00
N ILE A 7 -0.48 7.76 -7.46
CA ILE A 7 -0.63 6.64 -6.50
C ILE A 7 -1.29 7.08 -5.20
N LEU A 8 -0.94 8.26 -4.68
CA LEU A 8 -1.57 8.80 -3.48
C LEU A 8 -3.07 9.04 -3.69
N PHE A 9 -3.46 9.62 -4.82
CA PHE A 9 -4.85 9.81 -5.19
C PHE A 9 -5.61 8.48 -5.28
N GLN A 10 -5.00 7.48 -5.92
CA GLN A 10 -5.60 6.15 -6.04
C GLN A 10 -5.73 5.44 -4.68
N LEU A 11 -4.77 5.61 -3.78
CA LEU A 11 -4.84 5.07 -2.42
C LEU A 11 -5.95 5.73 -1.61
N ARG A 12 -6.08 7.06 -1.70
CA ARG A 12 -7.15 7.83 -1.03
C ARG A 12 -8.55 7.47 -1.52
N SER A 13 -8.71 7.26 -2.82
CA SER A 13 -9.99 6.89 -3.44
C SER A 13 -10.31 5.40 -3.35
N GLY A 14 -9.38 4.57 -2.87
CA GLY A 14 -9.53 3.11 -2.90
C GLY A 14 -9.47 2.51 -4.31
N HIS A 15 -9.00 3.27 -5.30
CA HIS A 15 -8.81 2.86 -6.68
C HIS A 15 -7.38 2.38 -6.98
N ALA A 16 -6.54 2.24 -5.96
CA ALA A 16 -5.22 1.63 -6.13
C ALA A 16 -5.37 0.23 -6.75
N PRO A 17 -4.46 -0.19 -7.65
CA PRO A 17 -4.53 -1.46 -8.38
C PRO A 17 -4.10 -2.63 -7.47
N LEU A 18 -4.80 -2.77 -6.35
CA LEU A 18 -4.75 -3.90 -5.44
C LEU A 18 -5.83 -4.91 -5.83
N ASN A 19 -5.63 -6.18 -5.49
CA ASN A 19 -6.47 -7.26 -5.96
C ASN A 19 -7.95 -7.07 -5.60
N HIS A 20 -8.27 -6.47 -4.44
CA HIS A 20 -9.66 -6.15 -4.10
C HIS A 20 -10.33 -5.22 -5.11
N HIS A 21 -9.64 -4.15 -5.55
CA HIS A 21 -10.16 -3.23 -6.55
C HIS A 21 -10.17 -3.85 -7.94
N LEU A 22 -9.09 -4.53 -8.32
CA LEU A 22 -8.96 -5.19 -9.62
C LEU A 22 -10.02 -6.30 -9.81
N HIS A 23 -10.36 -7.02 -8.75
CA HIS A 23 -11.40 -8.04 -8.78
C HIS A 23 -12.79 -7.42 -9.01
N ARG A 24 -13.09 -6.27 -8.39
CA ARG A 24 -14.32 -5.51 -8.69
C ARG A 24 -14.40 -5.09 -10.16
N LEU A 25 -13.27 -4.81 -10.78
CA LEU A 25 -13.15 -4.51 -12.21
C LEU A 25 -13.08 -5.77 -13.10
N LYS A 26 -13.22 -6.98 -12.52
CA LYS A 26 -13.10 -8.28 -13.19
C LYS A 26 -11.75 -8.48 -13.91
N LYS A 27 -10.68 -7.85 -13.42
CA LYS A 27 -9.32 -7.93 -13.98
C LYS A 27 -8.45 -9.04 -13.39
N VAL A 28 -8.83 -9.55 -12.21
CA VAL A 28 -8.16 -10.67 -11.53
C VAL A 28 -9.21 -11.64 -10.99
N GLY A 29 -8.87 -12.92 -10.88
CA GLY A 29 -9.79 -13.97 -10.44
C GLY A 29 -10.04 -14.04 -8.93
N SER A 30 -9.24 -13.34 -8.11
CA SER A 30 -9.39 -13.32 -6.65
C SER A 30 -9.12 -11.93 -6.09
N PRO A 31 -9.90 -11.46 -5.08
CA PRO A 31 -9.64 -10.21 -4.38
C PRO A 31 -8.54 -10.32 -3.31
N ASN A 32 -7.98 -11.51 -3.09
CA ASN A 32 -7.10 -11.80 -1.97
C ASN A 32 -5.67 -11.30 -2.17
N CYS A 33 -4.98 -11.08 -1.06
CA CYS A 33 -3.57 -10.72 -1.07
C CYS A 33 -2.71 -11.94 -1.41
N PRO A 34 -1.85 -11.84 -2.44
CA PRO A 34 -1.07 -12.99 -2.90
C PRO A 34 -0.11 -13.49 -1.81
N HIS A 35 0.43 -12.59 -0.98
CA HIS A 35 1.32 -12.98 0.11
C HIS A 35 0.58 -13.68 1.25
N CYS A 36 -0.65 -13.28 1.55
CA CYS A 36 -1.43 -13.91 2.60
C CYS A 36 -1.94 -15.29 2.16
N ASP A 37 -2.33 -15.43 0.89
CA ASP A 37 -2.76 -16.70 0.32
C ASP A 37 -1.64 -17.75 0.42
N LEU A 38 -0.37 -17.37 0.21
CA LEU A 38 0.79 -18.27 0.41
C LEU A 38 0.94 -18.78 1.85
N THR A 39 0.35 -18.08 2.83
CA THR A 39 0.36 -18.48 4.25
C THR A 39 -0.93 -19.17 4.68
N GLY A 40 -1.83 -19.50 3.74
CA GLY A 40 -3.15 -20.07 4.01
C GLY A 40 -4.20 -19.07 4.50
N ARG A 41 -3.92 -17.75 4.44
CA ARG A 41 -4.83 -16.70 4.90
C ARG A 41 -5.55 -16.05 3.73
N GLN A 42 -6.86 -16.27 3.64
CA GLN A 42 -7.72 -15.64 2.63
C GLN A 42 -8.14 -14.24 3.05
N THR A 43 -7.28 -13.24 2.81
CA THR A 43 -7.54 -11.84 3.19
C THR A 43 -7.58 -10.95 1.96
N LYS A 44 -8.64 -10.15 1.81
CA LYS A 44 -8.79 -9.18 0.71
C LYS A 44 -7.64 -8.16 0.72
N GLU A 45 -7.04 -7.94 -0.44
CA GLU A 45 -5.96 -6.97 -0.59
C GLU A 45 -6.52 -5.54 -0.71
N THR A 46 -6.80 -4.92 0.42
CA THR A 46 -7.26 -3.53 0.52
C THR A 46 -6.11 -2.57 0.84
N VAL A 47 -6.34 -1.26 0.68
CA VAL A 47 -5.36 -0.23 1.08
C VAL A 47 -5.02 -0.33 2.57
N LYS A 48 -6.04 -0.58 3.42
CA LYS A 48 -5.86 -0.84 4.85
C LYS A 48 -4.96 -2.07 5.08
N HIS A 49 -5.24 -3.16 4.37
CA HIS A 49 -4.47 -4.38 4.49
C HIS A 49 -2.99 -4.15 4.14
N LEU A 50 -2.72 -3.53 3.00
CA LEU A 50 -1.38 -3.18 2.55
C LEU A 50 -0.63 -2.35 3.61
N LEU A 51 -1.24 -1.25 4.06
CA LEU A 51 -0.56 -0.25 4.90
C LEU A 51 -0.45 -0.67 6.37
N LEU A 52 -1.38 -1.46 6.90
CA LEU A 52 -1.50 -1.68 8.35
C LEU A 52 -1.42 -3.15 8.78
N GLU A 53 -1.75 -4.13 7.93
CA GLU A 53 -2.09 -5.48 8.39
C GLU A 53 -1.24 -6.59 7.75
N CYS A 54 -0.88 -6.47 6.47
CA CYS A 54 -0.29 -7.56 5.68
C CYS A 54 1.05 -8.06 6.26
N PRO A 55 1.17 -9.31 6.74
CA PRO A 55 2.39 -9.80 7.38
C PRO A 55 3.66 -9.65 6.53
N ALA A 56 3.55 -9.78 5.22
CA ALA A 56 4.67 -9.66 4.28
C ALA A 56 5.39 -8.31 4.38
N TYR A 57 4.69 -7.24 4.77
CA TYR A 57 5.24 -5.88 4.86
C TYR A 57 5.57 -5.46 6.29
N GLN A 58 5.79 -6.41 7.20
CA GLN A 58 6.05 -6.11 8.61
C GLN A 58 7.33 -5.31 8.80
N ARG A 59 8.38 -5.60 8.01
CA ARG A 59 9.67 -4.91 8.10
C ARG A 59 9.56 -3.45 7.66
N GLU A 60 8.90 -3.19 6.54
CA GLU A 60 8.66 -1.86 5.99
C GLU A 60 7.77 -1.06 6.95
N ARG A 61 6.74 -1.69 7.54
CA ARG A 61 5.91 -1.06 8.57
C ARG A 61 6.69 -0.75 9.83
N PHE A 62 7.64 -1.59 10.22
CA PHE A 62 8.51 -1.31 11.36
C PHE A 62 9.36 -0.05 11.10
N HIS A 63 9.97 0.08 9.93
CA HIS A 63 10.71 1.28 9.55
C HIS A 63 9.81 2.53 9.48
N LEU A 64 8.60 2.40 8.94
CA LEU A 64 7.61 3.48 8.92
C LEU A 64 7.26 3.93 10.34
N ARG A 65 6.92 2.98 11.24
CA ARG A 65 6.63 3.26 12.66
C ARG A 65 7.80 3.93 13.37
N ARG A 66 9.05 3.56 13.09
CA ARG A 66 10.23 4.23 13.65
C ARG A 66 10.36 5.69 13.22
N LYS A 67 9.79 6.09 12.07
CA LYS A 67 9.86 7.46 11.55
C LYS A 67 8.71 8.35 12.01
N ILE A 68 7.48 7.83 12.06
CA ILE A 68 6.28 8.64 12.33
C ILE A 68 5.50 8.22 13.59
N GLY A 69 6.01 7.24 14.35
CA GLY A 69 5.43 6.83 15.63
C GLY A 69 4.01 6.26 15.50
N GLN A 70 3.12 6.69 16.41
CA GLN A 70 1.73 6.23 16.44
C GLN A 70 0.93 6.58 15.19
N ALA A 71 1.35 7.61 14.44
CA ALA A 71 0.67 8.00 13.21
C ALA A 71 0.70 6.90 12.13
N ALA A 72 1.67 5.99 12.21
CA ALA A 72 1.74 4.79 11.35
C ALA A 72 0.63 3.76 11.59
N ARG A 73 -0.25 3.97 12.59
CA ARG A 73 -1.39 3.09 12.89
C ARG A 73 -2.71 3.65 12.35
N SER A 74 -2.73 4.88 11.86
CA SER A 74 -3.92 5.52 11.32
C SER A 74 -3.85 5.61 9.80
N LEU A 75 -4.79 4.96 9.13
CA LEU A 75 -4.92 5.03 7.67
C LEU A 75 -5.13 6.47 7.19
N GLN A 76 -5.93 7.25 7.94
CA GLN A 76 -6.20 8.65 7.63
C GLN A 76 -4.92 9.49 7.71
N GLN A 77 -4.11 9.32 8.76
CA GLN A 77 -2.86 10.08 8.88
C GLN A 77 -1.86 9.70 7.80
N LEU A 78 -1.72 8.40 7.50
CA LEU A 78 -0.84 7.90 6.44
C LEU A 78 -1.17 8.47 5.05
N LEU A 79 -2.45 8.74 4.78
CA LEU A 79 -2.92 9.18 3.48
C LEU A 79 -3.12 10.69 3.40
N SER A 80 -3.38 11.41 4.49
CA SER A 80 -3.79 12.83 4.45
C SER A 80 -2.76 13.81 5.01
N GLU A 81 -1.91 13.40 5.95
CA GLU A 81 -0.97 14.31 6.63
C GLU A 81 0.25 14.60 5.74
N GLU A 82 0.47 15.86 5.38
CA GLU A 82 1.51 16.28 4.44
C GLU A 82 2.92 15.86 4.90
N LYS A 83 3.19 15.96 6.20
CA LYS A 83 4.47 15.55 6.79
C LYS A 83 4.69 14.04 6.75
N ILE A 84 3.62 13.25 6.68
CA ILE A 84 3.66 11.77 6.70
C ILE A 84 3.69 11.19 5.29
N ILE A 85 3.04 11.84 4.32
CA ILE A 85 2.93 11.36 2.93
C ILE A 85 4.29 10.93 2.34
N PRO A 86 5.42 11.67 2.51
CA PRO A 86 6.72 11.23 2.02
C PRO A 86 7.17 9.88 2.60
N HIS A 87 6.86 9.62 3.87
CA HIS A 87 7.17 8.35 4.53
C HIS A 87 6.25 7.23 4.05
N THR A 88 4.97 7.50 3.82
CA THR A 88 4.02 6.55 3.22
C THR A 88 4.45 6.17 1.80
N LEU A 89 4.86 7.14 0.98
CA LEU A 89 5.35 6.88 -0.39
C LEU A 89 6.64 6.06 -0.39
N ARG A 90 7.54 6.29 0.58
CA ARG A 90 8.74 5.46 0.76
C ARG A 90 8.38 4.02 1.12
N PHE A 91 7.45 3.82 2.05
CA PHE A 91 6.91 2.49 2.37
C PHE A 91 6.36 1.79 1.11
N ILE A 92 5.56 2.50 0.31
CA ILE A 92 4.97 1.94 -0.92
C ILE A 92 6.05 1.53 -1.94
N ARG A 93 7.11 2.33 -2.07
CA ARG A 93 8.26 1.95 -2.92
C ARG A 93 8.93 0.68 -2.38
N ASP A 94 9.24 0.67 -1.09
CA ASP A 94 10.04 -0.39 -0.48
C ASP A 94 9.31 -1.74 -0.50
N THR A 95 7.97 -1.74 -0.42
CA THR A 95 7.14 -2.95 -0.61
C THR A 95 7.12 -3.47 -2.05
N LYS A 96 7.53 -2.67 -3.04
CA LYS A 96 7.51 -2.99 -4.48
C LYS A 96 6.15 -3.42 -5.04
N ARG A 97 5.06 -3.28 -4.26
CA ARG A 97 3.75 -3.84 -4.61
C ARG A 97 3.19 -3.32 -5.93
N PHE A 98 3.52 -2.08 -6.28
CA PHE A 98 3.05 -1.44 -7.50
C PHE A 98 4.15 -1.23 -8.55
N GLN A 99 5.28 -1.95 -8.42
CA GLN A 99 6.38 -1.85 -9.38
C GLN A 99 5.91 -2.24 -10.79
N SER A 100 5.08 -3.26 -10.93
CA SER A 100 4.51 -3.68 -12.22
C SER A 100 3.52 -2.68 -12.82
N THR A 101 2.96 -1.75 -12.03
CA THR A 101 1.94 -0.79 -12.50
C THR A 101 2.48 0.60 -12.74
N PHE A 102 3.40 1.09 -11.90
CA PHE A 102 3.94 2.45 -12.01
C PHE A 102 5.46 2.50 -12.29
N GLY A 103 6.14 1.34 -12.35
CA GLY A 103 7.61 1.28 -12.36
C GLY A 103 8.20 1.76 -11.02
N ASN A 104 9.44 2.24 -11.01
CA ASN A 104 10.01 2.89 -9.82
C ASN A 104 9.27 4.21 -9.52
N ILE A 105 8.65 4.27 -8.32
CA ILE A 105 7.79 5.39 -7.89
C ILE A 105 8.61 6.58 -7.34
N LEU A 106 9.90 6.37 -7.00
CA LEU A 106 10.87 7.39 -6.60
C LEU A 106 12.18 7.21 -7.39
N PRO A 107 12.87 8.28 -7.81
CA PRO A 107 14.30 8.20 -8.11
C PRO A 107 15.10 7.96 -6.81
N ASP A 108 16.29 7.39 -6.95
CA ASP A 108 17.25 7.14 -5.85
C ASP A 108 17.56 8.41 -5.05
#